data_AF-A0A2G9Y3F8-F1
#
_entry.id   AF-A0A2G9Y3F8-F1
#
_cell.length_a   1.000
_cell.length_b   1.000
_cell.length_c   1.000
_cell.angle_alpha   90.00
_cell.angle_beta   90.00
_cell.angle_gamma   90.00
#
_symmetry.space_group_name_H-M   'P 1'
#
loop_
_entity.id
_entity.type
_entity.pdbx_description
1 polymer ?
#
loop_
_entity_poly.entity_id
_entity_poly.type
_entity_poly.pdbx_seq_one_letter_code
_entity_poly.pdbx_strand_id
1 'polypeptide(L)'
;MKKFCIIFISIITLIGCEKEPPTEPVLNIPPETHIFVEGLVDTVPARQVIHWWGNDPDGWVVGYYYNWDEGDTVFTTLTCDTFVLRAEDTVNFHTLTVWAEDNEGATDPTPAGLTIPVRNSPPTVEFKDKSLPKDTTLPVATFYLEAEDIDGNESVAGFY
;
A
#
# COMPACT_ATOMS: atom_id res chain seq x y z
N MET A 1 35.85 50.62 41.37
CA MET A 1 35.94 49.91 40.07
C MET A 1 35.00 48.69 39.99
N LYS A 2 34.86 47.85 41.03
CA LYS A 2 33.94 46.68 41.02
C LYS A 2 32.45 47.01 40.88
N LYS A 3 31.98 48.15 41.41
CA LYS A 3 30.57 48.57 41.34
C LYS A 3 30.12 49.05 39.94
N PHE A 4 31.06 49.54 39.11
CA PHE A 4 30.75 50.00 37.75
C PHE A 4 30.61 48.83 36.76
N CYS A 5 31.30 47.71 37.03
CA CYS A 5 31.21 46.49 36.25
C CYS A 5 29.87 45.76 36.44
N ILE A 6 29.28 45.83 37.64
CA ILE A 6 27.99 45.19 37.95
C ILE A 6 26.82 45.92 37.26
N ILE A 7 26.89 47.25 37.15
CA ILE A 7 25.85 48.06 36.50
C ILE A 7 25.81 47.81 34.98
N PHE A 8 26.97 47.55 34.36
CA PHE A 8 27.07 47.30 32.92
C PHE A 8 26.52 45.92 32.51
N ILE A 9 26.64 44.92 33.39
CA ILE A 9 26.11 43.56 33.14
C ILE A 9 24.57 43.52 33.23
N SER A 10 23.96 44.36 34.07
CA SER A 10 22.50 44.40 34.25
C SER A 10 21.74 45.09 33.10
N ILE A 11 22.44 45.82 32.22
CA ILE A 11 21.85 46.51 31.05
C ILE A 11 21.79 45.59 29.82
N ILE A 12 22.62 44.54 29.77
CA ILE A 12 22.71 43.63 28.61
C ILE A 12 21.57 42.58 28.61
N THR A 13 20.90 42.34 29.74
CA THR A 13 19.82 41.35 29.86
C THR A 13 18.46 41.83 29.34
N LEU A 14 18.33 43.08 28.87
CA LEU A 14 17.05 43.65 28.41
C LEU A 14 16.96 43.85 26.89
N ILE A 15 17.95 43.36 26.12
CA ILE A 15 17.97 43.45 24.65
C ILE A 15 17.59 42.09 24.01
N GLY A 16 16.81 41.27 24.73
CA GLY A 16 16.18 40.09 24.17
C GLY A 16 15.08 40.54 23.22
N CYS A 17 15.31 40.41 21.91
CA CYS A 17 14.26 40.57 20.91
C CYS A 17 13.31 39.38 21.05
N GLU A 18 12.25 39.52 21.85
CA GLU A 18 11.15 38.57 21.83
C GLU A 18 10.47 38.70 20.47
N LYS A 19 10.65 37.69 19.63
CA LYS A 19 9.92 37.58 18.37
C LYS A 19 8.46 37.37 18.76
N GLU A 20 7.64 38.40 18.61
CA GLU A 20 6.21 38.32 18.88
C GLU A 20 5.63 37.13 18.10
N PRO A 21 4.85 36.23 18.75
CA PRO A 21 4.21 35.14 18.04
C PRO A 21 3.27 35.73 16.98
N PRO A 22 3.13 35.08 15.82
CA PRO A 22 2.24 35.55 14.77
C PRO A 22 0.83 35.77 15.33
N THR A 23 0.23 36.91 14.98
CA THR A 23 -1.05 37.39 15.52
C THR A 23 -2.25 36.54 15.08
N GLU A 24 -2.07 35.71 14.05
CA GLU A 24 -3.06 34.77 13.54
C GLU A 24 -2.47 33.34 13.50
N PRO A 25 -3.25 32.31 13.87
CA PRO A 25 -2.82 30.92 13.73
C PRO A 25 -2.60 30.61 12.24
N VAL A 26 -1.51 29.92 11.93
CA VAL A 26 -1.26 29.41 10.58
C VAL A 26 -2.35 28.38 10.26
N LEU A 27 -2.95 28.47 9.08
CA LEU A 27 -3.96 27.52 8.63
C LEU A 27 -3.26 26.22 8.19
N ASN A 28 -3.81 25.08 8.65
CA ASN A 28 -3.33 23.74 8.28
C ASN A 28 -3.32 23.52 6.77
N ILE A 29 -2.25 22.92 6.25
CA ILE A 29 -2.11 22.53 4.85
C ILE A 29 -2.44 21.03 4.75
N PRO A 30 -3.40 20.61 3.91
CA PRO A 30 -3.76 19.19 3.84
C PRO A 30 -2.62 18.34 3.28
N PRO A 31 -2.56 17.05 3.64
CA PRO A 31 -1.52 16.15 3.17
C PRO A 31 -1.69 15.78 1.69
N GLU A 32 -0.61 15.29 1.07
CA GLU A 32 -0.60 14.66 -0.26
C GLU A 32 -0.29 13.16 -0.15
N THR A 33 -1.00 12.33 -0.92
CA THR A 33 -0.86 10.87 -0.93
C THR A 33 -0.28 10.38 -2.25
N HIS A 34 0.53 9.34 -2.17
CA HIS A 34 1.12 8.66 -3.33
C HIS A 34 0.96 7.16 -3.20
N ILE A 35 0.80 6.49 -4.34
CA ILE A 35 0.61 5.04 -4.44
C ILE A 35 1.53 4.45 -5.51
N PHE A 36 2.04 3.24 -5.26
CA PHE A 36 2.79 2.47 -6.25
C PHE A 36 2.66 0.97 -6.02
N VAL A 37 2.99 0.20 -7.06
CA VAL A 37 3.05 -1.27 -7.03
C VAL A 37 4.50 -1.68 -7.24
N GLU A 38 4.98 -2.65 -6.46
CA GLU A 38 6.28 -3.26 -6.70
C GLU A 38 6.18 -4.29 -7.83
N GLY A 39 6.96 -4.08 -8.90
CA GLY A 39 7.01 -4.98 -10.06
C GLY A 39 6.34 -4.41 -11.31
N LEU A 40 6.24 -5.23 -12.36
CA LEU A 40 5.39 -4.91 -13.50
C LEU A 40 3.92 -5.10 -13.09
N VAL A 41 3.08 -4.11 -13.39
CA VAL A 41 1.62 -4.31 -13.42
C VAL A 41 1.33 -5.20 -14.62
N ASP A 42 1.62 -6.49 -14.45
CA ASP A 42 1.30 -7.53 -15.41
C ASP A 42 -0.12 -8.02 -15.12
N THR A 43 -0.83 -8.44 -16.17
CA THR A 43 -2.27 -8.77 -16.13
C THR A 43 -2.60 -10.06 -15.37
N VAL A 44 -1.62 -10.63 -14.68
CA VAL A 44 -1.57 -12.06 -14.39
C VAL A 44 -1.73 -12.38 -12.90
N PRO A 45 -1.02 -11.78 -11.93
CA PRO A 45 -1.26 -12.19 -10.55
C PRO A 45 -2.52 -11.51 -9.99
N ALA A 46 -3.52 -12.30 -9.60
CA ALA A 46 -4.64 -11.85 -8.77
C ALA A 46 -4.14 -11.25 -7.45
N ARG A 47 -2.96 -11.68 -6.99
CA ARG A 47 -2.29 -11.18 -5.79
C ARG A 47 -1.40 -9.98 -6.09
N GLN A 48 -1.71 -8.84 -5.47
CA GLN A 48 -1.00 -7.57 -5.65
C GLN A 48 -0.44 -7.07 -4.33
N VAL A 49 0.85 -6.72 -4.30
CA VAL A 49 1.49 -6.04 -3.17
C VAL A 49 1.53 -4.55 -3.51
N ILE A 50 0.76 -3.77 -2.77
CA ILE A 50 0.56 -2.34 -3.04
C ILE A 50 1.14 -1.55 -1.89
N HIS A 51 1.82 -0.46 -2.24
CA HIS A 51 2.46 0.45 -1.30
C HIS A 51 1.91 1.84 -1.50
N TRP A 52 1.80 2.58 -0.40
CA TRP A 52 1.40 3.98 -0.40
C TRP A 52 2.13 4.73 0.70
N TRP A 53 2.22 6.03 0.53
CA TRP A 53 2.78 6.94 1.53
C TRP A 53 2.12 8.30 1.38
N GLY A 54 2.31 9.15 2.39
CA GLY A 54 1.78 10.51 2.38
C GLY A 54 2.76 11.49 2.99
N ASN A 55 2.66 12.74 2.57
CA ASN A 55 3.43 13.84 3.11
C ASN A 55 2.49 14.95 3.56
N ASP A 56 2.76 15.46 4.76
CA ASP A 56 2.11 16.63 5.29
C ASP A 56 3.16 17.76 5.36
N PRO A 57 2.96 18.90 4.68
CA PRO A 57 3.93 20.00 4.65
C PRO A 57 4.15 20.72 5.98
N ASP A 58 3.14 20.80 6.84
CA ASP A 58 3.16 21.53 8.11
C ASP A 58 2.93 20.66 9.35
N GLY A 59 2.63 19.37 9.16
CA GLY A 59 2.50 18.40 10.25
C GLY A 59 3.05 17.01 9.93
N TRP A 60 2.29 15.99 10.34
CA TRP A 60 2.55 14.59 10.01
C TRP A 60 1.24 13.83 9.74
N VAL A 61 1.35 12.82 8.88
CA VAL A 61 0.25 11.91 8.57
C VAL A 61 -0.01 10.97 9.76
N VAL A 62 -1.26 10.90 10.22
CA VAL A 62 -1.69 9.98 11.28
C VAL A 62 -2.08 8.60 10.76
N GLY A 63 -2.50 8.52 9.50
CA GLY A 63 -2.90 7.27 8.86
C GLY A 63 -3.49 7.49 7.47
N TYR A 64 -4.05 6.43 6.94
CA TYR A 64 -4.58 6.36 5.59
C TYR A 64 -5.96 5.74 5.59
N TYR A 65 -6.81 6.22 4.70
CA TYR A 65 -8.03 5.56 4.31
C TYR A 65 -7.86 5.02 2.91
N TYR A 66 -8.50 3.89 2.64
CA TYR A 66 -8.58 3.35 1.29
C TYR A 66 -9.93 2.70 1.02
N ASN A 67 -10.30 2.63 -0.26
CA ASN A 67 -11.43 1.84 -0.73
C ASN A 67 -11.14 1.20 -2.09
N TRP A 68 -11.88 0.14 -2.39
CA TRP A 68 -11.87 -0.52 -3.69
C TRP A 68 -13.16 -0.20 -4.41
N ASP A 69 -13.06 0.23 -5.68
CA ASP A 69 -14.19 0.43 -6.59
C ASP A 69 -15.33 1.27 -5.99
N GLU A 70 -14.98 2.34 -5.27
CA GLU A 70 -15.90 3.23 -4.55
C GLU A 70 -16.75 2.53 -3.46
N GLY A 71 -16.28 1.40 -2.94
CA GLY A 71 -16.93 0.63 -1.88
C GLY A 71 -16.65 1.14 -0.46
N ASP A 72 -16.69 0.21 0.49
CA ASP A 72 -16.46 0.51 1.90
C ASP A 72 -15.06 1.08 2.15
N THR A 73 -15.00 2.11 2.98
CA THR A 73 -13.74 2.76 3.36
C THR A 73 -13.13 2.06 4.57
N VAL A 74 -11.84 1.76 4.47
CA VAL A 74 -11.05 1.13 5.53
C VAL A 74 -9.96 2.09 6.00
N PHE A 75 -9.81 2.25 7.31
CA PHE A 75 -8.69 2.99 7.91
C PHE A 75 -7.52 2.06 8.25
N THR A 76 -6.30 2.52 8.02
CA THR A 76 -5.07 1.81 8.38
C THR A 76 -3.93 2.78 8.68
N THR A 77 -2.98 2.35 9.52
CA THR A 77 -1.70 3.05 9.72
C THR A 77 -0.56 2.38 8.96
N LEU A 78 -0.86 1.31 8.23
CA LEU A 78 0.13 0.62 7.39
C LEU A 78 0.35 1.41 6.10
N THR A 79 1.53 1.23 5.52
CA THR A 79 1.94 1.84 4.24
C THR A 79 2.05 0.81 3.11
N CYS A 80 1.75 -0.45 3.41
CA CYS A 80 1.72 -1.52 2.44
C CYS A 80 0.76 -2.61 2.88
N ASP A 81 0.15 -3.28 1.90
CA ASP A 81 -0.65 -4.48 2.13
C ASP A 81 -0.68 -5.37 0.87
N THR A 82 -1.12 -6.60 1.05
CA THR A 82 -1.31 -7.57 -0.03
C THR A 82 -2.80 -7.82 -0.25
N PHE A 83 -3.26 -7.57 -1.48
CA PHE A 83 -4.65 -7.78 -1.88
C PHE A 83 -4.75 -8.95 -2.85
N VAL A 84 -5.79 -9.76 -2.70
CA VAL A 84 -6.16 -10.78 -3.69
C VAL A 84 -7.41 -10.29 -4.41
N LEU A 85 -7.24 -9.92 -5.66
CA LEU A 85 -8.27 -9.37 -6.53
C LEU A 85 -9.05 -10.50 -7.20
N ARG A 86 -10.32 -10.24 -7.47
CA ARG A 86 -11.15 -11.18 -8.21
C ARG A 86 -10.69 -11.19 -9.66
N ALA A 87 -10.48 -12.37 -10.23
CA ALA A 87 -10.15 -12.55 -11.64
C ALA A 87 -11.32 -13.22 -12.36
N GLU A 88 -11.59 -12.81 -13.59
CA GLU A 88 -12.59 -13.43 -14.48
C GLU A 88 -11.96 -13.81 -15.83
N ASP A 89 -12.68 -14.58 -16.67
CA ASP A 89 -12.17 -15.02 -17.98
C ASP A 89 -11.84 -13.84 -18.91
N THR A 90 -12.54 -12.72 -18.73
CA THR A 90 -12.29 -11.44 -19.39
C THR A 90 -11.52 -10.49 -18.48
N VAL A 91 -10.76 -9.56 -19.07
CA VAL A 91 -10.07 -8.51 -18.29
C VAL A 91 -11.10 -7.69 -17.51
N ASN A 92 -10.96 -7.67 -16.19
CA ASN A 92 -11.69 -6.82 -15.27
C ASN A 92 -10.73 -5.79 -14.64
N PHE A 93 -11.25 -4.62 -14.30
CA PHE A 93 -10.46 -3.52 -13.73
C PHE A 93 -10.88 -3.30 -12.28
N HIS A 94 -9.89 -3.20 -11.39
CA HIS A 94 -10.09 -2.83 -9.99
C HIS A 94 -9.35 -1.53 -9.71
N THR A 95 -10.02 -0.58 -9.07
CA THR A 95 -9.44 0.71 -8.71
C THR A 95 -9.34 0.83 -7.19
N LEU A 96 -8.11 0.94 -6.71
CA LEU A 96 -7.80 1.29 -5.33
C LEU A 96 -7.63 2.80 -5.23
N THR A 97 -8.35 3.41 -4.29
CA THR A 97 -8.20 4.82 -3.94
C THR A 97 -7.66 4.93 -2.53
N VAL A 98 -6.61 5.72 -2.31
CA VAL A 98 -5.97 5.91 -0.99
C VAL A 98 -5.81 7.40 -0.71
N TRP A 99 -6.09 7.83 0.52
CA TRP A 99 -5.86 9.20 0.96
C TRP A 99 -5.37 9.25 2.41
N ALA A 100 -4.45 10.17 2.68
CA ALA A 100 -3.89 10.42 4.00
C ALA A 100 -4.81 11.33 4.85
N GLU A 101 -4.73 11.18 6.17
CA GLU A 101 -5.27 12.09 7.17
C GLU A 101 -4.11 12.61 8.04
N ASP A 102 -4.10 13.91 8.33
CA ASP A 102 -3.05 14.56 9.13
C ASP A 102 -3.40 14.65 10.63
N ASN A 103 -2.47 15.21 11.42
CA ASN A 103 -2.63 15.36 12.87
C ASN A 103 -3.66 16.42 13.29
N GLU A 104 -4.16 17.24 12.36
CA GLU A 104 -5.21 18.24 12.58
C GLU A 104 -6.58 17.76 12.05
N GLY A 105 -6.63 16.57 11.46
CA GLY A 105 -7.82 15.92 10.94
C GLY A 105 -8.20 16.36 9.52
N ALA A 106 -7.31 17.02 8.77
CA ALA A 106 -7.55 17.26 7.36
C ALA A 106 -7.14 16.03 6.53
N THR A 107 -7.87 15.81 5.45
CA THR A 107 -7.66 14.70 4.53
C THR A 107 -7.13 15.20 3.21
N ASP A 108 -6.35 14.36 2.51
CA ASP A 108 -5.86 14.68 1.17
C ASP A 108 -7.02 14.97 0.20
N PRO A 109 -7.09 16.17 -0.40
CA PRO A 109 -8.13 16.55 -1.35
C PRO A 109 -7.96 15.90 -2.74
N THR A 110 -6.82 15.29 -3.00
CA THR A 110 -6.44 14.63 -4.25
C THR A 110 -6.02 13.17 -4.01
N PRO A 111 -6.96 12.28 -3.64
CA PRO A 111 -6.66 10.89 -3.36
C PRO A 111 -5.87 10.20 -4.48
N ALA A 112 -4.91 9.37 -4.08
CA ALA A 112 -4.10 8.57 -4.99
C ALA A 112 -4.92 7.39 -5.53
N GLY A 113 -5.08 7.32 -6.85
CA GLY A 113 -5.80 6.23 -7.53
C GLY A 113 -4.86 5.28 -8.26
N LEU A 114 -5.12 3.98 -8.16
CA LEU A 114 -4.41 2.93 -8.88
C LEU A 114 -5.40 1.94 -9.50
N THR A 115 -5.41 1.85 -10.82
CA THR A 115 -6.24 0.88 -11.55
C THR A 115 -5.41 -0.30 -12.01
N ILE A 116 -5.83 -1.51 -11.64
CA ILE A 116 -5.15 -2.77 -11.94
C ILE A 116 -6.05 -3.60 -12.87
N PRO A 117 -5.58 -3.94 -14.09
CA PRO A 117 -6.23 -4.91 -14.94
C PRO A 117 -5.92 -6.33 -14.47
N VAL A 118 -6.94 -7.12 -14.18
CA VAL A 118 -6.83 -8.51 -13.75
C VAL A 118 -7.55 -9.41 -14.74
N ARG A 119 -7.00 -10.59 -15.02
CA ARG A 119 -7.66 -11.63 -15.82
C ARG A 119 -7.23 -12.99 -15.31
N ASN A 120 -8.16 -13.94 -15.28
CA ASN A 120 -7.86 -15.31 -14.91
C ASN A 120 -7.10 -16.03 -16.04
N SER A 121 -5.99 -16.67 -15.68
CA SER A 121 -5.19 -17.55 -16.50
C SER A 121 -5.64 -19.00 -16.31
N PRO A 122 -5.61 -19.84 -17.35
CA PRO A 122 -5.82 -21.27 -17.16
C PRO A 122 -4.60 -21.89 -16.45
N PRO A 123 -4.81 -22.83 -15.50
CA PRO A 123 -3.70 -23.52 -14.85
C PRO A 123 -2.97 -24.44 -15.83
N THR A 124 -1.70 -24.71 -15.55
CA THR A 124 -0.93 -25.76 -16.20
C THR A 124 -1.09 -27.06 -15.41
N VAL A 125 -1.14 -28.20 -16.11
CA VAL A 125 -1.25 -29.53 -15.49
C VAL A 125 -0.22 -30.46 -16.10
N GLU A 126 0.51 -31.17 -15.24
CA GLU A 126 1.50 -32.16 -15.64
C GLU A 126 1.42 -33.44 -14.82
N PHE A 127 1.98 -34.52 -15.36
CA PHE A 127 2.19 -35.74 -14.58
C PHE A 127 3.32 -35.50 -13.60
N LYS A 128 3.05 -35.77 -12.33
CA LYS A 128 4.08 -35.73 -11.29
C LYS A 128 5.25 -36.61 -11.69
N ASP A 129 6.47 -36.10 -11.57
CA ASP A 129 7.67 -36.86 -11.93
C ASP A 129 7.70 -38.21 -11.18
N LYS A 130 8.06 -39.28 -11.90
CA LYS A 130 8.11 -40.68 -11.40
C LYS A 130 6.77 -41.24 -10.89
N SER A 131 5.64 -40.57 -11.15
CA SER A 131 4.32 -41.13 -10.84
C SER A 131 3.86 -42.22 -11.80
N LEU A 132 4.46 -42.27 -13.00
CA LEU A 132 4.10 -43.26 -14.01
C LEU A 132 4.67 -44.63 -13.63
N PRO A 133 3.87 -45.71 -13.68
CA PRO A 133 4.39 -47.05 -13.51
C PRO A 133 5.40 -47.37 -14.62
N LYS A 134 6.38 -48.23 -14.31
CA LYS A 134 7.27 -48.78 -15.33
C LYS A 134 6.44 -49.51 -16.39
N ASP A 135 6.97 -49.59 -17.60
CA ASP A 135 6.39 -50.36 -18.70
C ASP A 135 6.18 -51.81 -18.24
N THR A 136 4.93 -52.14 -17.92
CA THR A 136 4.51 -53.41 -17.31
C THR A 136 3.19 -53.82 -17.94
N THR A 137 2.95 -55.13 -18.01
CA THR A 137 1.70 -55.71 -18.54
C THR A 137 0.55 -55.69 -17.53
N LEU A 138 0.64 -54.84 -16.49
CA LEU A 138 -0.38 -54.74 -15.45
C LEU A 138 -1.67 -54.16 -16.07
N PRO A 139 -2.85 -54.73 -15.74
CA PRO A 139 -4.12 -54.24 -16.29
C PRO A 139 -4.57 -52.91 -15.68
N VAL A 140 -3.88 -52.40 -14.65
CA VAL A 140 -4.20 -51.17 -13.93
C VAL A 140 -2.93 -50.38 -13.66
N ALA A 141 -3.01 -49.06 -13.85
CA ALA A 141 -1.95 -48.09 -13.59
C ALA A 141 -2.51 -46.96 -12.70
N THR A 142 -1.67 -46.43 -11.81
CA THR A 142 -1.96 -45.22 -11.03
C THR A 142 -0.96 -44.16 -11.44
N PHE A 143 -1.43 -42.93 -11.63
CA PHE A 143 -0.62 -41.75 -11.90
C PHE A 143 -1.07 -40.62 -10.97
N TYR A 144 -0.21 -39.62 -10.81
CA TYR A 144 -0.49 -38.42 -10.03
C TYR A 144 -0.36 -37.21 -10.95
N LEU A 145 -1.26 -36.25 -10.78
CA LEU A 145 -1.21 -34.96 -11.47
C LEU A 145 -0.73 -33.89 -10.51
N GLU A 146 0.04 -32.94 -11.03
CA GLU A 146 0.40 -31.69 -10.38
C GLU A 146 -0.13 -30.55 -11.26
N ALA A 147 -0.65 -29.50 -10.62
CA ALA A 147 -1.14 -28.32 -11.29
C ALA A 147 -0.47 -27.09 -10.68
N GLU A 148 -0.13 -26.14 -11.53
CA GLU A 148 0.35 -24.83 -11.14
C GLU A 148 -0.49 -23.77 -11.83
N ASP A 149 -0.80 -22.70 -11.11
CA ASP A 149 -1.44 -21.53 -11.68
C ASP A 149 -0.56 -20.31 -11.44
N ILE A 150 -0.33 -19.55 -12.50
CA ILE A 150 0.44 -18.31 -12.46
C ILE A 150 -0.30 -17.23 -11.66
N ASP A 151 -1.63 -17.33 -11.53
CA ASP A 151 -2.45 -16.43 -10.73
C ASP A 151 -2.37 -16.75 -9.22
N GLY A 152 -1.83 -17.93 -8.87
CA GLY A 152 -1.70 -18.48 -7.52
C GLY A 152 -2.34 -19.86 -7.41
N ASN A 153 -1.64 -20.85 -6.86
CA ASN A 153 -2.11 -22.24 -6.78
C ASN A 153 -3.43 -22.41 -6.00
N GLU A 154 -3.83 -21.43 -5.18
CA GLU A 154 -5.13 -21.37 -4.52
C GLU A 154 -6.32 -21.28 -5.49
N SER A 155 -6.12 -20.88 -6.74
CA SER A 155 -7.16 -20.81 -7.78
C SER A 155 -7.55 -22.19 -8.33
N VAL A 156 -6.73 -23.22 -8.13
CA VAL A 156 -6.94 -24.55 -8.73
C VAL A 156 -8.12 -25.26 -8.06
N ALA A 157 -9.27 -25.30 -8.75
CA ALA A 157 -10.51 -25.87 -8.22
C ALA A 157 -10.49 -27.41 -8.08
N GLY A 158 -9.62 -28.10 -8.83
CA GLY A 158 -9.41 -29.54 -8.71
C GLY A 158 -9.16 -30.25 -10.04
N PHE A 159 -8.87 -31.55 -9.95
CA PHE A 159 -8.72 -32.45 -11.09
C PHE A 159 -10.01 -33.26 -11.22
N TYR A 160 -10.82 -32.99 -12.24
CA TYR A 160 -12.10 -33.66 -12.50
C TYR A 160 -12.10 -34.44 -13.81
#